data_AF-A0A1V1SQQ0-F1
#
_entry.id   AF-A0A1V1SQQ0-F1
#
_cell.length_a   1.000
_cell.length_b   1.000
_cell.length_c   1.000
_cell.angle_alpha   90.00
_cell.angle_beta   90.00
_cell.angle_gamma   90.00
#
_symmetry.space_group_name_H-M   'P 1'
#
loop_
_entity.id
_entity.type
_entity.pdbx_description
1 polymer ?
#
loop_
_entity_poly.entity_id
_entity_poly.type
_entity_poly.pdbx_seq_one_letter_code
_entity_poly.pdbx_strand_id
1 'polypeptide(L)'
;MPRPYRIRKRLGDHIRRWHNYARQHFSESRIYGGGDGDPFWGSTLIRNRHAIYKKVDHHDEDAVAALDMGLCFGLVRADIQAQLGTQSLWEVGHKALTDIPILSSVYAEILRLYTNIYVMVSSSQDDVTLGRWRLPKNAIGLLNSSASHHDSQFWNTANGAHPVGDFWAGRLLINPQDSSSGPINPAIRETQNHWIPRPPKYGGDKLSFYTDHAPQG
;
A
#
# COMPACT_ATOMS: atom_id res chain seq x y z
N MET A 1 -14.33 16.90 10.34
CA MET A 1 -13.44 15.97 9.59
C MET A 1 -14.24 14.74 9.16
N PRO A 2 -14.26 14.36 7.86
CA PRO A 2 -15.05 13.23 7.38
C PRO A 2 -14.63 11.89 8.00
N ARG A 3 -15.54 10.90 8.06
CA ARG A 3 -15.32 9.61 8.75
C ARG A 3 -14.02 8.88 8.32
N PRO A 4 -13.66 8.77 7.03
CA PRO A 4 -12.44 8.09 6.61
C PRO A 4 -11.15 8.75 7.14
N TYR A 5 -11.13 10.08 7.18
CA TYR A 5 -10.00 10.86 7.71
C TYR A 5 -9.85 10.67 9.21
N ARG A 6 -10.97 10.59 9.96
CA ARG A 6 -10.96 10.25 11.39
C ARG A 6 -10.45 8.85 11.66
N ILE A 7 -10.83 7.87 10.83
CA ILE A 7 -10.35 6.48 10.93
C ILE A 7 -8.84 6.42 10.67
N ARG A 8 -8.37 7.01 9.56
CA ARG A 8 -6.92 7.11 9.26
C ARG A 8 -6.16 7.72 10.43
N LYS A 9 -6.60 8.89 10.92
CA LYS A 9 -5.95 9.58 12.03
C LYS A 9 -5.89 8.69 13.27
N ARG A 10 -7.00 8.03 13.62
CA ARG A 10 -7.07 7.15 14.80
C ARG A 10 -6.13 5.94 14.68
N LEU A 11 -6.04 5.33 13.50
CA LEU A 11 -5.12 4.20 13.24
C LEU A 11 -3.66 4.64 13.36
N GLY A 12 -3.29 5.76 12.72
CA GLY A 12 -1.97 6.35 12.89
C GLY A 12 -1.66 6.71 14.36
N ASP A 13 -2.63 7.28 15.07
CA ASP A 13 -2.49 7.60 16.50
C ASP A 13 -2.27 6.33 17.35
N HIS A 14 -2.85 5.18 17.01
CA HIS A 14 -2.60 3.91 17.72
C HIS A 14 -1.17 3.41 17.51
N ILE A 15 -0.69 3.43 16.27
CA ILE A 15 0.68 3.01 15.94
C ILE A 15 1.70 3.94 16.60
N ARG A 16 1.51 5.27 16.55
CA ARG A 16 2.36 6.23 17.26
C ARG A 16 2.39 6.02 18.77
N ARG A 17 1.24 5.71 19.39
CA ARG A 17 1.20 5.37 20.82
C ARG A 17 2.04 4.13 21.13
N TRP A 18 1.91 3.08 20.32
CA TRP A 18 2.72 1.88 20.47
C TRP A 18 4.21 2.17 20.25
N HIS A 19 4.59 2.94 19.23
CA HIS A 19 5.98 3.35 19.01
C HIS A 19 6.55 4.10 20.20
N ASN A 20 5.80 5.05 20.77
CA ASN A 20 6.21 5.79 21.96
C ASN A 20 6.39 4.87 23.16
N TYR A 21 5.44 3.96 23.40
CA TYR A 21 5.54 2.95 24.46
C TYR A 21 6.77 2.05 24.26
N ALA A 22 6.94 1.47 23.08
CA ALA A 22 8.05 0.58 22.79
C ALA A 22 9.41 1.28 22.97
N ARG A 23 9.54 2.55 22.56
CA ARG A 23 10.76 3.34 22.78
C ARG A 23 11.07 3.60 24.24
N GLN A 24 10.05 3.85 25.06
CA GLN A 24 10.25 4.16 26.48
C GLN A 24 10.59 2.91 27.31
N HIS A 25 10.12 1.74 26.89
CA HIS A 25 10.21 0.53 27.70
C HIS A 25 11.18 -0.53 27.16
N PHE A 26 11.65 -0.41 25.92
CA PHE A 26 12.61 -1.34 25.33
C PHE A 26 14.01 -1.20 25.95
N SER A 27 14.65 -2.35 26.23
CA SER A 27 16.07 -2.47 26.55
C SER A 27 16.64 -3.74 25.91
N GLU A 28 17.93 -3.76 25.57
CA GLU A 28 18.56 -4.91 24.90
C GLU A 28 18.46 -6.22 25.70
N SER A 29 18.43 -6.13 27.03
CA SER A 29 18.21 -7.27 27.93
C SER A 29 16.84 -7.97 27.78
N ARG A 30 15.93 -7.39 26.99
CA ARG A 30 14.57 -7.91 26.76
C ARG A 30 14.44 -8.67 25.44
N ILE A 31 15.51 -8.74 24.66
CA ILE A 31 15.58 -9.55 23.45
C ILE A 31 15.52 -11.03 23.86
N TYR A 32 14.61 -11.78 23.24
CA TYR A 32 14.48 -13.21 23.48
C TYR A 32 15.76 -13.95 23.08
N GLY A 33 16.00 -15.14 23.62
CA GLY A 33 17.23 -15.90 23.37
C GLY A 33 17.55 -16.17 21.89
N GLY A 34 16.54 -16.16 21.01
CA GLY A 34 16.71 -16.29 19.56
C GLY A 34 17.10 -15.02 18.82
N GLY A 35 17.14 -13.85 19.48
CA GLY A 35 17.55 -12.58 18.86
C GLY A 35 16.51 -11.92 17.95
N ASP A 36 15.45 -12.64 17.57
CA ASP A 36 14.49 -12.23 16.54
C ASP A 36 13.25 -11.50 17.05
N GLY A 37 13.08 -11.42 18.37
CA GLY A 37 11.93 -10.77 18.97
C GLY A 37 12.19 -10.21 20.36
N ASP A 38 11.29 -9.33 20.78
CA ASP A 38 11.25 -8.71 22.09
C ASP A 38 9.79 -8.32 22.42
N PRO A 39 9.42 -8.13 23.70
CA PRO A 39 8.03 -7.89 24.09
C PRO A 39 7.51 -6.48 23.73
N PHE A 40 8.35 -5.59 23.22
CA PHE A 40 7.98 -4.20 22.94
C PHE A 40 7.77 -3.94 21.44
N TRP A 41 8.74 -4.34 20.62
CA TRP A 41 8.70 -4.23 19.16
C TRP A 41 8.14 -5.47 18.49
N GLY A 42 8.02 -6.59 19.21
CA GLY A 42 7.51 -7.86 18.70
C GLY A 42 8.55 -8.62 17.86
N SER A 43 9.20 -7.94 16.91
CA SER A 43 10.24 -8.53 16.07
C SER A 43 11.44 -7.62 15.84
N THR A 44 12.58 -8.24 15.58
CA THR A 44 13.82 -7.57 15.19
C THR A 44 13.67 -6.80 13.88
N LEU A 45 12.78 -7.22 12.99
CA LEU A 45 12.43 -6.47 11.78
C LEU A 45 11.85 -5.09 12.13
N ILE A 46 10.83 -5.03 12.99
CA ILE A 46 10.20 -3.76 13.41
C ILE A 46 11.20 -2.89 14.17
N ARG A 47 11.96 -3.49 15.10
CA ARG A 47 12.98 -2.79 15.88
C ARG A 47 14.06 -2.16 15.00
N ASN A 48 14.59 -2.91 14.04
CA ASN A 48 15.61 -2.42 13.11
C ASN A 48 15.05 -1.35 12.17
N ARG A 49 13.81 -1.51 11.69
CA ARG A 49 13.12 -0.50 10.87
C ARG A 49 13.00 0.83 11.60
N HIS A 50 12.60 0.83 12.88
CA HIS A 50 12.58 2.05 13.70
C HIS A 50 13.96 2.69 13.86
N ALA A 51 15.01 1.88 14.06
CA ALA A 51 16.37 2.38 14.19
C ALA A 51 16.95 2.93 12.87
N ILE A 52 16.56 2.36 11.73
CA ILE A 52 17.03 2.74 10.39
C ILE A 52 16.25 3.95 9.85
N TYR A 53 14.91 3.91 9.87
CA TYR A 53 14.10 4.96 9.24
C TYR A 53 14.20 6.31 9.91
N LYS A 54 14.49 6.36 11.21
CA LYS A 54 14.84 7.61 11.89
C LYS A 54 16.08 8.31 11.33
N LYS A 55 16.94 7.59 10.60
CA LYS A 55 18.16 8.14 9.98
C LYS A 55 17.96 8.51 8.51
N VAL A 56 16.77 8.26 7.95
CA VAL A 56 16.45 8.55 6.55
C VAL A 56 15.80 9.93 6.49
N ASP A 57 16.35 10.83 5.69
CA ASP A 57 15.75 12.15 5.47
C ASP A 57 14.30 12.03 5.00
N HIS A 58 13.44 12.92 5.51
CA HIS A 58 12.01 12.98 5.23
C HIS A 58 11.16 11.77 5.69
N HIS A 59 11.71 10.86 6.51
CA HIS A 59 10.91 9.86 7.24
C HIS A 59 10.58 10.38 8.64
N ASP A 60 9.56 11.25 8.71
CA ASP A 60 9.02 11.67 9.99
C ASP A 60 8.23 10.54 10.68
N GLU A 61 7.78 10.80 11.91
CA GLU A 61 7.07 9.79 12.70
C GLU A 61 5.77 9.32 12.02
N ASP A 62 5.11 10.19 11.25
CA ASP A 62 3.89 9.83 10.53
C ASP A 62 4.18 8.91 9.35
N ALA A 63 5.29 9.10 8.64
CA ALA A 63 5.76 8.19 7.60
C ALA A 63 6.11 6.81 8.19
N VAL A 64 6.83 6.75 9.30
CA VAL A 64 7.18 5.47 9.96
C VAL A 64 5.92 4.76 10.48
N ALA A 65 4.96 5.49 11.07
CA ALA A 65 3.70 4.93 11.51
C ALA A 65 2.85 4.39 10.35
N ALA A 66 2.84 5.09 9.21
CA ALA A 66 2.17 4.62 7.99
C ALA A 66 2.81 3.35 7.42
N LEU A 67 4.15 3.30 7.38
CA LEU A 67 4.91 2.13 6.93
C LEU A 67 4.66 0.89 7.80
N ASP A 68 4.69 1.05 9.11
CA ASP A 68 4.43 -0.05 10.04
C ASP A 68 2.97 -0.48 10.03
N MET A 69 2.04 0.45 9.84
CA MET A 69 0.63 0.12 9.59
C MET A 69 0.47 -0.73 8.32
N GLY A 70 1.18 -0.36 7.24
CA GLY A 70 1.25 -1.13 6.00
C GLY A 70 1.77 -2.55 6.22
N LEU A 71 2.87 -2.67 6.97
CA LEU A 71 3.48 -3.95 7.29
C LEU A 71 2.59 -4.81 8.19
N CYS A 72 2.01 -4.26 9.26
CA CYS A 72 1.07 -4.98 10.13
C CYS A 72 -0.12 -5.52 9.34
N PHE A 73 -0.68 -4.73 8.43
CA PHE A 73 -1.79 -5.19 7.60
C PHE A 73 -1.36 -6.27 6.60
N GLY A 74 -0.20 -6.12 5.96
CA GLY A 74 0.36 -7.13 5.06
C GLY A 74 0.67 -8.46 5.75
N LEU A 75 1.27 -8.41 6.94
CA LEU A 75 1.59 -9.59 7.76
C LEU A 75 0.32 -10.28 8.27
N VAL A 76 -0.62 -9.51 8.83
CA VAL A 76 -1.91 -10.06 9.26
C VAL A 76 -2.64 -10.70 8.09
N ARG A 77 -2.60 -10.11 6.88
CA ARG A 77 -3.19 -10.72 5.69
C ARG A 77 -2.51 -12.04 5.31
N ALA A 78 -1.18 -12.10 5.34
CA ALA A 78 -0.41 -13.29 5.01
C ALA A 78 -0.60 -14.41 6.04
N ASP A 79 -0.58 -14.08 7.33
CA ASP A 79 -0.77 -15.03 8.44
C ASP A 79 -2.20 -15.56 8.49
N ILE A 80 -3.21 -14.69 8.31
CA ILE A 80 -4.61 -15.10 8.13
C ILE A 80 -4.71 -16.08 6.95
N GLN A 81 -4.04 -15.80 5.84
CA GLN A 81 -4.08 -16.68 4.68
C GLN A 81 -3.34 -18.02 4.89
N ALA A 82 -2.29 -18.04 5.72
CA ALA A 82 -1.53 -19.24 6.05
C ALA A 82 -2.19 -20.11 7.14
N GLN A 83 -2.84 -19.51 8.14
CA GLN A 83 -3.44 -20.23 9.28
C GLN A 83 -4.84 -20.80 9.00
N LEU A 84 -5.54 -20.33 7.98
CA LEU A 84 -6.93 -20.72 7.75
C LEU A 84 -7.14 -22.00 6.94
N GLY A 85 -6.14 -22.52 6.23
CA GLY A 85 -6.30 -23.77 5.46
C GLY A 85 -7.62 -23.78 4.65
N THR A 86 -8.37 -24.88 4.70
CA THR A 86 -9.72 -25.02 4.11
C THR A 86 -10.88 -24.63 5.06
N GLN A 87 -10.58 -24.06 6.23
CA GLN A 87 -11.58 -23.47 7.13
C GLN A 87 -11.67 -21.95 6.94
N SER A 88 -12.71 -21.36 7.51
CA SER A 88 -13.61 -20.57 6.71
C SER A 88 -13.25 -19.15 6.29
N LEU A 89 -12.79 -18.18 7.08
CA LEU A 89 -12.86 -16.73 6.68
C LEU A 89 -14.24 -16.16 6.24
N TRP A 90 -15.27 -16.97 6.00
CA TRP A 90 -16.67 -16.56 5.79
C TRP A 90 -17.36 -16.15 7.11
N GLU A 91 -16.90 -16.62 8.27
CA GLU A 91 -17.48 -16.26 9.58
C GLU A 91 -16.82 -15.06 10.27
N VAL A 92 -15.51 -14.84 10.04
CA VAL A 92 -14.80 -13.63 10.49
C VAL A 92 -14.37 -12.88 9.23
N GLY A 93 -15.25 -11.99 8.80
CA GLY A 93 -15.26 -11.41 7.46
C GLY A 93 -13.94 -10.74 7.07
N HIS A 94 -13.09 -11.48 6.35
CA HIS A 94 -12.09 -10.91 5.45
C HIS A 94 -12.78 -10.01 4.42
N LYS A 95 -13.97 -10.44 3.97
CA LYS A 95 -14.94 -9.63 3.22
C LYS A 95 -15.34 -8.35 3.95
N ALA A 96 -15.58 -8.36 5.26
CA ALA A 96 -16.01 -7.14 5.97
C ALA A 96 -14.93 -6.02 5.98
N LEU A 97 -13.65 -6.37 5.85
CA LEU A 97 -12.55 -5.40 5.77
C LEU A 97 -12.28 -4.95 4.32
N THR A 98 -12.39 -5.85 3.33
CA THR A 98 -12.18 -5.53 1.90
C THR A 98 -13.43 -4.98 1.19
N ASP A 99 -14.64 -5.32 1.65
CA ASP A 99 -15.94 -4.86 1.13
C ASP A 99 -16.31 -3.45 1.63
N ILE A 100 -15.39 -2.79 2.33
CA ILE A 100 -15.47 -1.36 2.60
C ILE A 100 -14.49 -0.70 1.63
N PRO A 101 -14.92 -0.33 0.40
CA PRO A 101 -14.01 0.18 -0.64
C PRO A 101 -13.21 1.37 -0.14
N ILE A 102 -13.84 2.22 0.68
CA ILE A 102 -13.21 3.40 1.25
C ILE A 102 -12.06 3.05 2.21
N LEU A 103 -12.12 1.93 2.92
CA LEU A 103 -11.04 1.49 3.81
C LEU A 103 -9.84 1.01 2.98
N SER A 104 -10.10 0.20 1.94
CA SER A 104 -9.08 -0.26 0.99
C SER A 104 -8.42 0.90 0.25
N SER A 105 -9.21 1.89 -0.17
CA SER A 105 -8.70 3.12 -0.81
C SER A 105 -7.87 3.97 0.16
N VAL A 106 -8.32 4.17 1.41
CA VAL A 106 -7.53 4.85 2.45
C VAL A 106 -6.19 4.14 2.67
N TYR A 107 -6.21 2.81 2.74
CA TYR A 107 -5.00 2.01 2.94
C TYR A 107 -4.02 2.13 1.77
N ALA A 108 -4.50 1.89 0.54
CA ALA A 108 -3.67 1.96 -0.66
C ALA A 108 -3.12 3.38 -0.90
N GLU A 109 -3.90 4.42 -0.58
CA GLU A 109 -3.45 5.81 -0.67
C GLU A 109 -2.36 6.15 0.37
N ILE A 110 -2.45 5.59 1.58
CA ILE A 110 -1.38 5.71 2.59
C ILE A 110 -0.10 5.03 2.08
N LEU A 111 -0.20 3.84 1.50
CA LEU A 111 0.97 3.16 0.94
C LEU A 111 1.59 3.95 -0.21
N ARG A 112 0.78 4.49 -1.12
CA ARG A 112 1.26 5.32 -2.24
C ARG A 112 2.06 6.53 -1.73
N LEU A 113 1.54 7.24 -0.73
CA LEU A 113 2.13 8.48 -0.22
C LEU A 113 3.38 8.27 0.64
N TYR A 114 3.35 7.27 1.52
CA TYR A 114 4.37 7.15 2.58
C TYR A 114 5.32 5.96 2.37
N THR A 115 5.09 5.13 1.34
CA THR A 115 5.96 3.97 1.06
C THR A 115 6.79 4.16 -0.20
N ASN A 116 8.11 4.12 -0.01
CA ASN A 116 9.09 4.00 -1.08
C ASN A 116 9.62 2.57 -1.11
N ILE A 117 9.18 1.80 -2.11
CA ILE A 117 9.61 0.43 -2.35
C ILE A 117 10.74 0.47 -3.38
N TYR A 118 11.86 -0.12 -3.01
CA TYR A 118 12.98 -0.35 -3.90
C TYR A 118 12.95 -1.81 -4.33
N VAL A 119 12.65 -2.06 -5.60
CA VAL A 119 12.62 -3.41 -6.17
C VAL A 119 13.89 -3.61 -6.98
N MET A 120 14.68 -4.61 -6.61
CA MET A 120 15.80 -5.07 -7.41
C MET A 120 15.31 -6.11 -8.40
N VAL A 121 15.61 -5.91 -9.67
CA VAL A 121 15.24 -6.83 -10.76
C VAL A 121 16.47 -7.19 -11.58
N SER A 122 16.54 -8.42 -12.04
CA SER A 122 17.58 -8.89 -12.97
C SER A 122 16.98 -9.91 -13.92
N SER A 123 17.44 -9.93 -15.17
CA SER A 123 17.09 -10.98 -16.14
C SER A 123 18.27 -11.91 -16.35
N SER A 124 18.06 -13.20 -16.12
CA SER A 124 19.07 -14.24 -16.39
C SER A 124 19.00 -14.80 -17.80
N GLN A 125 17.93 -14.48 -18.54
CA GLN A 125 17.68 -15.04 -19.86
C GLN A 125 18.30 -14.14 -20.93
N ASP A 126 17.81 -12.89 -21.03
CA ASP A 126 18.17 -11.94 -22.08
C ASP A 126 18.24 -10.50 -21.57
N ASP A 127 18.78 -9.62 -22.40
CA ASP A 127 18.72 -8.17 -22.21
C ASP A 127 17.25 -7.69 -22.26
N VAL A 128 16.87 -6.86 -21.30
CA VAL A 128 15.51 -6.34 -21.17
C VAL A 128 15.45 -4.89 -21.61
N THR A 129 14.58 -4.58 -22.57
CA THR A 129 14.30 -3.21 -22.98
C THR A 129 13.24 -2.58 -22.08
N LEU A 130 13.60 -1.50 -21.39
CA LEU A 130 12.75 -0.71 -20.49
C LEU A 130 12.49 0.67 -21.13
N GLY A 131 11.54 0.71 -22.07
CA GLY A 131 11.28 1.92 -22.87
C GLY A 131 12.50 2.31 -23.69
N ARG A 132 13.11 3.47 -23.39
CA ARG A 132 14.34 3.95 -24.05
C ARG A 132 15.63 3.37 -23.48
N TRP A 133 15.54 2.63 -22.38
CA TRP A 133 16.69 2.08 -21.67
C TRP A 133 16.81 0.58 -21.93
N ARG A 134 18.02 0.04 -21.79
CA ARG A 134 18.30 -1.40 -21.90
C ARG A 134 19.01 -1.87 -20.65
N LEU A 135 18.45 -2.88 -19.99
CA LEU A 135 19.05 -3.59 -18.87
C LEU A 135 19.77 -4.83 -19.43
N PRO A 136 21.11 -4.89 -19.36
CA PRO A 136 21.85 -6.05 -19.84
C PRO A 136 21.52 -7.32 -19.05
N LYS A 137 21.63 -8.47 -19.71
CA LYS A 137 21.55 -9.79 -19.08
C LYS A 137 22.49 -9.85 -17.87
N ASN A 138 21.98 -10.41 -16.77
CA ASN A 138 22.63 -10.53 -15.47
C ASN A 138 22.97 -9.21 -14.76
N ALA A 139 22.62 -8.03 -15.33
CA ALA A 139 22.74 -6.78 -14.61
C ALA A 139 21.56 -6.60 -13.62
N ILE A 140 21.83 -5.90 -12.52
CA ILE A 140 20.83 -5.57 -11.51
C ILE A 140 20.28 -4.18 -11.81
N GLY A 141 18.98 -4.09 -12.06
CA GLY A 141 18.22 -2.85 -12.09
C GLY A 141 17.63 -2.55 -10.72
N LEU A 142 17.68 -1.30 -10.30
CA LEU A 142 16.99 -0.80 -9.11
C LEU A 142 15.81 0.06 -9.55
N LEU A 143 14.60 -0.35 -9.17
CA LEU A 143 13.37 0.39 -9.42
C LEU A 143 12.93 1.08 -8.14
N ASN A 144 12.69 2.39 -8.20
CA ASN A 144 12.16 3.18 -7.10
C ASN A 144 10.68 3.48 -7.35
N SER A 145 9.79 2.96 -6.49
CA SER A 145 8.35 3.18 -6.62
C SER A 145 7.94 4.64 -6.39
N SER A 146 8.73 5.45 -5.68
CA SER A 146 8.43 6.85 -5.35
C SER A 146 8.14 7.68 -6.59
N ALA A 147 8.91 7.47 -7.67
CA ALA A 147 8.76 8.22 -8.91
C ALA A 147 7.38 7.97 -9.54
N SER A 148 6.94 6.72 -9.58
CA SER A 148 5.62 6.35 -10.10
C SER A 148 4.48 6.69 -9.14
N HIS A 149 4.69 6.55 -7.84
CA HIS A 149 3.70 6.86 -6.82
C HIS A 149 3.39 8.36 -6.70
N HIS A 150 4.33 9.22 -7.12
CA HIS A 150 4.21 10.68 -7.03
C HIS A 150 4.15 11.39 -8.39
N ASP A 151 3.89 10.66 -9.48
CA ASP A 151 3.76 11.24 -10.81
C ASP A 151 2.46 12.06 -10.96
N SER A 152 2.60 13.39 -11.04
CA SER A 152 1.49 14.34 -11.23
C SER A 152 0.79 14.23 -12.58
N GLN A 153 1.44 13.65 -13.59
CA GLN A 153 0.82 13.44 -14.90
C GLN A 153 -0.10 12.22 -14.85
N PHE A 154 0.35 11.12 -14.23
CA PHE A 154 -0.37 9.85 -14.15
C PHE A 154 -1.56 9.87 -13.18
N TRP A 155 -1.36 10.35 -11.95
CA TRP A 155 -2.37 10.26 -10.91
C TRP A 155 -3.47 11.32 -11.07
N ASN A 156 -4.72 10.91 -10.86
CA ASN A 156 -5.87 11.80 -10.87
C ASN A 156 -5.79 12.78 -9.70
N THR A 157 -5.82 14.08 -10.00
CA THR A 157 -5.79 15.16 -9.01
C THR A 157 -7.16 15.81 -8.78
N ALA A 158 -8.24 15.27 -9.36
CA ALA A 158 -9.57 15.85 -9.35
C ALA A 158 -9.55 17.34 -9.75
N ASN A 159 -8.96 17.63 -10.92
CA ASN A 159 -8.75 18.99 -11.44
C ASN A 159 -7.98 19.91 -10.47
N GLY A 160 -7.01 19.35 -9.74
CA GLY A 160 -6.17 20.08 -8.79
C GLY A 160 -6.73 20.18 -7.37
N ALA A 161 -7.96 19.71 -7.10
CA ALA A 161 -8.51 19.70 -5.75
C ALA A 161 -7.76 18.75 -4.78
N HIS A 162 -7.11 17.72 -5.33
CA HIS A 162 -6.32 16.75 -4.57
C HIS A 162 -4.95 16.54 -5.23
N PRO A 163 -3.98 17.43 -4.96
CA PRO A 163 -2.60 17.28 -5.41
C PRO A 163 -2.04 15.88 -5.11
N VAL A 164 -1.03 15.45 -5.88
CA VAL A 164 -0.49 14.08 -5.75
C VAL A 164 0.23 13.86 -4.41
N GLY A 165 0.79 14.91 -3.80
CA GLY A 165 1.37 14.84 -2.46
C GLY A 165 0.33 14.80 -1.33
N ASP A 166 -0.94 15.11 -1.63
CA ASP A 166 -1.98 15.18 -0.63
C ASP A 166 -2.77 13.87 -0.52
N PHE A 167 -3.17 13.56 0.71
CA PHE A 167 -4.02 12.39 0.97
C PHE A 167 -5.44 12.60 0.47
N TRP A 168 -5.86 11.75 -0.47
CA TRP A 168 -7.24 11.68 -0.93
C TRP A 168 -7.84 10.29 -0.69
N ALA A 169 -8.70 10.20 0.34
CA ALA A 169 -9.29 8.93 0.77
C ALA A 169 -10.01 8.15 -0.34
N GLY A 170 -10.58 8.86 -1.32
CA GLY A 170 -11.33 8.27 -2.43
C GLY A 170 -10.52 8.08 -3.72
N ARG A 171 -9.20 8.34 -3.73
CA ARG A 171 -8.40 8.37 -4.97
C ARG A 171 -8.47 7.08 -5.77
N LEU A 172 -8.52 5.93 -5.10
CA LEU A 172 -8.58 4.62 -5.74
C LEU A 172 -10.01 4.11 -5.94
N LEU A 173 -11.03 4.89 -5.57
CA LEU A 173 -12.43 4.51 -5.77
C LEU A 173 -12.89 4.84 -7.18
N ILE A 174 -13.49 3.86 -7.83
CA ILE A 174 -14.15 4.04 -9.13
C ILE A 174 -15.65 4.13 -8.87
N ASN A 175 -16.24 5.25 -9.29
CA ASN A 175 -17.67 5.46 -9.29
C ASN A 175 -18.20 5.22 -10.73
N PRO A 176 -19.05 4.21 -10.95
CA PRO A 176 -19.61 3.91 -12.27
C PRO A 176 -20.38 5.09 -12.91
N GLN A 177 -20.91 6.00 -12.09
CA GLN A 177 -21.69 7.16 -12.53
C GLN A 177 -20.83 8.40 -12.81
N ASP A 178 -19.55 8.39 -12.43
CA ASP A 178 -18.63 9.50 -12.61
C ASP A 178 -17.38 9.02 -13.37
N SER A 179 -17.31 9.36 -14.65
CA SER A 179 -16.20 8.98 -15.54
C SER A 179 -14.86 9.60 -15.14
N SER A 180 -14.89 10.70 -14.35
CA SER A 180 -13.70 11.37 -13.85
C SER A 180 -13.12 10.71 -12.58
N SER A 181 -13.85 9.77 -11.98
CA SER A 181 -13.43 9.05 -10.77
C SER A 181 -12.30 8.05 -11.03
N GLY A 182 -11.68 7.56 -9.95
CA GLY A 182 -10.60 6.56 -10.00
C GLY A 182 -9.20 7.16 -10.06
N PRO A 183 -8.17 6.29 -9.98
CA PRO A 183 -6.81 6.71 -9.67
C PRO A 183 -6.05 7.34 -10.85
N ILE A 184 -6.39 6.97 -12.08
CA ILE A 184 -5.68 7.43 -13.28
C ILE A 184 -6.29 8.72 -13.77
N ASN A 185 -5.43 9.69 -14.11
CA ASN A 185 -5.82 10.94 -14.77
C ASN A 185 -6.69 10.64 -16.00
N PRO A 186 -7.93 11.18 -16.10
CA PRO A 186 -8.84 10.93 -17.21
C PRO A 186 -8.20 11.16 -18.60
N ALA A 187 -7.39 12.21 -18.73
CA ALA A 187 -6.70 12.53 -20.00
C ALA A 187 -5.76 11.41 -20.47
N ILE A 188 -5.10 10.71 -19.55
CA ILE A 188 -4.21 9.58 -19.86
C ILE A 188 -5.03 8.29 -20.04
N ARG A 189 -6.06 8.09 -19.23
CA ARG A 189 -6.93 6.90 -19.29
C ARG A 189 -7.53 6.70 -20.68
N GLU A 190 -7.95 7.78 -21.33
CA GLU A 190 -8.49 7.74 -22.68
C GLU A 190 -7.46 7.32 -23.74
N THR A 191 -6.20 7.75 -23.58
CA THR A 191 -5.09 7.41 -24.48
C THR A 191 -4.55 5.98 -24.30
N GLN A 192 -4.65 5.40 -23.09
CA GLN A 192 -4.14 4.05 -22.79
C GLN A 192 -5.12 2.91 -23.12
N ASN A 193 -6.35 3.20 -23.55
CA ASN A 193 -7.37 2.21 -23.93
C ASN A 193 -6.98 1.28 -25.11
N HIS A 194 -5.77 1.42 -25.67
CA HIS A 194 -5.27 0.58 -26.75
C HIS A 194 -4.37 -0.58 -26.29
N TRP A 195 -3.90 -0.61 -25.04
CA TRP A 195 -2.93 -1.62 -24.55
C TRP A 195 -3.32 -2.37 -23.27
N ILE A 196 -4.30 -1.88 -22.51
CA ILE A 196 -4.79 -2.57 -21.29
C ILE A 196 -6.22 -3.07 -21.57
N PRO A 197 -6.49 -4.39 -21.50
CA PRO A 197 -7.84 -4.90 -21.68
C PRO A 197 -8.78 -4.27 -20.64
N ARG A 198 -9.92 -3.75 -21.09
CA ARG A 198 -10.92 -3.17 -20.18
C ARG A 198 -11.44 -4.28 -19.26
N PRO A 199 -11.50 -4.07 -17.93
CA PRO A 199 -12.18 -5.01 -17.07
C PRO A 199 -13.66 -5.12 -17.51
N PRO A 200 -14.29 -6.31 -17.40
CA PRO A 200 -15.67 -6.48 -17.81
C PRO A 200 -16.57 -5.52 -17.02
N LYS A 201 -17.53 -4.89 -17.72
CA LYS A 201 -18.56 -4.10 -17.04
C LYS A 201 -19.50 -5.05 -16.31
N TYR A 202 -19.33 -5.18 -14.99
CA TYR A 202 -20.36 -5.80 -14.15
C TYR A 202 -21.35 -4.73 -13.71
N GLY A 203 -22.62 -4.90 -14.10
CA GLY A 203 -23.71 -4.03 -13.68
C GLY A 203 -23.94 -4.15 -12.18
N GLY A 204 -23.69 -3.06 -11.46
CA GLY A 204 -24.04 -2.93 -10.05
C GLY A 204 -23.82 -1.50 -9.57
N ASP A 205 -24.81 -0.93 -8.87
CA ASP A 205 -24.83 0.43 -8.33
C ASP A 205 -23.84 0.69 -7.17
N LYS A 206 -22.72 -0.04 -7.11
CA LYS A 206 -21.77 0.02 -5.98
C LYS A 206 -20.39 0.53 -6.42
N LEU A 207 -19.78 1.34 -5.56
CA LEU A 207 -18.36 1.73 -5.64
C LEU A 207 -17.48 0.48 -5.60
N SER A 208 -16.58 0.32 -6.57
CA SER A 208 -15.64 -0.80 -6.62
C SER A 208 -14.21 -0.36 -6.33
N PHE A 209 -13.48 -1.23 -5.64
CA PHE A 209 -12.04 -1.15 -5.45
C PHE A 209 -11.43 -2.30 -6.24
N TYR A 210 -10.77 -1.98 -7.36
CA TYR A 210 -9.98 -2.89 -8.22
C TYR A 210 -10.28 -4.40 -8.02
N THR A 211 -11.25 -4.96 -8.75
CA THR A 211 -11.44 -6.41 -8.80
C THR A 211 -11.62 -6.91 -10.22
N ASP A 212 -10.74 -7.84 -10.60
CA ASP A 212 -11.01 -8.88 -11.58
C ASP A 212 -12.11 -9.82 -11.05
N HIS A 213 -13.08 -10.14 -11.90
CA HIS A 213 -13.88 -11.34 -11.73
C HIS A 213 -13.29 -12.43 -12.62
N ALA A 214 -12.86 -13.53 -12.01
CA ALA A 214 -12.56 -14.76 -12.74
C ALA A 214 -13.87 -15.40 -13.26
N PRO A 215 -13.85 -16.08 -14.42
CA PRO A 215 -15.03 -16.74 -14.98
C PRO A 215 -15.42 -17.96 -14.16
N GLN A 216 -16.73 -18.12 -13.92
CA GLN A 216 -17.31 -19.36 -13.41
C GLN A 216 -17.30 -20.40 -14.53
N GLY A 217 -16.67 -21.54 -14.26
CA GLY A 217 -16.99 -22.82 -14.87
C GLY A 217 -17.82 -23.65 -13.91
#